data_AF-A0A964ER10-F1
#
_entry.id   AF-A0A964ER10-F1
#
_cell.length_a   1.000
_cell.length_b   1.000
_cell.length_c   1.000
_cell.angle_alpha   90.00
_cell.angle_beta   90.00
_cell.angle_gamma   90.00
#
_symmetry.space_group_name_H-M   'P 1'
#
loop_
_entity.id
_entity.type
_entity.pdbx_description
1 polymer ?
#
loop_
_entity_poly.entity_id
_entity_poly.type
_entity_poly.pdbx_seq_one_letter_code
_entity_poly.pdbx_strand_id
1 'polypeptide(L)'
;MMALVTLLLLALPGQATLPAERGGALVGGDPCALVEGVPGPKDPLREVRRFRAGFRAMERAGADAERLAKAHRELRAALVRLLAEGEKLFQGGAGSGERRPRWQDAKTKKARAWLQRWVMGPSAPLRIGEVGFEPSPGLRAALMLTACRGRDPEAAIRLGRRARGDDEGSARALAALLLLTAGRDAEARELSDELGDEGFLAPYVGAWLSEDPEVRRRLAATARRRVTTPAQEDAVRAQARHLDAVTP
;
A
#
# COMPACT_ATOMS: atom_id res chain seq x y z
N MET A 1 -5.58 -6.46 -40.04
CA MET A 1 -4.38 -7.32 -40.07
C MET A 1 -4.39 -8.23 -38.85
N MET A 2 -4.24 -9.53 -39.09
CA MET A 2 -4.29 -10.60 -38.09
C MET A 2 -2.98 -10.78 -37.32
N ALA A 3 -3.14 -11.28 -36.09
CA ALA A 3 -2.24 -12.14 -35.29
C ALA A 3 -0.80 -11.68 -34.94
N LEU A 4 -0.52 -11.66 -33.63
CA LEU A 4 0.47 -12.59 -33.09
C LEU A 4 0.14 -12.94 -31.63
N VAL A 5 0.01 -14.24 -31.38
CA VAL A 5 -0.22 -14.89 -30.10
C VAL A 5 0.96 -15.83 -29.86
N THR A 6 1.51 -15.78 -28.64
CA THR A 6 2.41 -16.75 -27.98
C THR A 6 3.90 -16.74 -28.33
N LEU A 7 4.73 -16.57 -27.29
CA LEU A 7 5.80 -17.53 -27.04
C LEU A 7 5.98 -17.78 -25.53
N LEU A 8 6.10 -19.06 -25.22
CA LEU A 8 6.19 -19.71 -23.91
C LEU A 8 7.69 -19.99 -23.60
N LEU A 9 8.14 -19.66 -22.38
CA LEU A 9 8.91 -20.49 -21.42
C LEU A 9 10.24 -21.25 -21.79
N LEU A 10 11.19 -21.20 -20.81
CA LEU A 10 12.35 -22.09 -20.46
C LEU A 10 13.73 -21.71 -21.08
N ALA A 11 14.90 -21.69 -20.41
CA ALA A 11 15.36 -22.00 -19.04
C ALA A 11 16.80 -21.42 -18.76
N LEU A 12 17.17 -21.41 -17.46
CA LEU A 12 18.40 -21.02 -16.70
C LEU A 12 19.74 -21.68 -17.19
N PRO A 13 20.99 -21.34 -16.71
CA PRO A 13 21.37 -20.79 -15.40
C PRO A 13 22.49 -19.72 -15.37
N GLY A 14 22.56 -19.00 -14.25
CA GLY A 14 23.68 -18.12 -13.90
C GLY A 14 23.65 -17.83 -12.42
N GLN A 15 24.10 -18.79 -11.60
CA GLN A 15 24.37 -18.55 -10.18
C GLN A 15 25.57 -17.60 -10.06
N ALA A 16 25.30 -16.30 -10.13
CA ALA A 16 26.12 -15.37 -9.37
C ALA A 16 25.70 -15.57 -7.91
N THR A 17 26.48 -16.34 -7.16
CA THR A 17 26.44 -16.31 -5.70
C THR A 17 26.81 -14.90 -5.28
N LEU A 18 25.79 -14.06 -5.13
CA LEU A 18 25.88 -12.81 -4.40
C LEU A 18 26.35 -13.15 -2.97
N PRO A 19 27.25 -12.34 -2.39
CA PRO A 19 27.69 -12.54 -1.02
C PRO A 19 26.45 -12.61 -0.13
N ALA A 20 26.43 -13.59 0.78
CA ALA A 20 25.31 -13.90 1.66
C ALA A 20 24.65 -12.61 2.16
N GLU A 21 23.43 -12.38 1.67
CA GLU A 21 22.64 -11.21 1.99
C GLU A 21 22.55 -11.07 3.51
N ARG A 22 22.97 -9.92 4.04
CA ARG A 22 22.61 -9.48 5.40
C ARG A 22 21.13 -9.06 5.41
N GLY A 23 20.25 -9.94 4.95
CA GLY A 23 18.79 -9.78 4.90
C GLY A 23 18.14 -10.67 5.94
N GLY A 24 18.51 -10.48 7.22
CA GLY A 24 17.78 -11.11 8.30
C GLY A 24 16.40 -10.47 8.40
N ALA A 25 15.37 -11.17 7.92
CA ALA A 25 13.97 -10.75 8.03
C ALA A 25 13.67 -10.26 9.45
N LEU A 26 13.07 -9.07 9.55
CA LEU A 26 12.48 -8.50 10.77
C LEU A 26 12.18 -9.55 11.84
N VAL A 27 12.96 -9.58 12.91
CA VAL A 27 12.78 -10.57 13.97
C VAL A 27 11.83 -10.03 15.04
N GLY A 28 10.74 -10.75 15.27
CA GLY A 28 9.95 -10.63 16.50
C GLY A 28 8.69 -9.74 16.44
N GLY A 29 8.19 -9.33 15.28
CA GLY A 29 6.93 -8.58 15.19
C GLY A 29 6.15 -8.83 13.89
N ASP A 30 4.82 -8.72 13.95
CA ASP A 30 3.94 -8.73 12.77
C ASP A 30 4.11 -7.40 12.01
N PRO A 31 4.75 -7.37 10.82
CA PRO A 31 4.91 -6.13 10.05
C PRO A 31 3.55 -5.51 9.69
N CYS A 32 2.48 -6.31 9.65
CA CYS A 32 1.14 -5.82 9.39
C CYS A 32 0.57 -4.99 10.56
N ALA A 33 1.11 -5.11 11.77
CA ALA A 33 0.75 -4.26 12.90
C ALA A 33 1.28 -2.82 12.74
N LEU A 34 2.19 -2.60 11.80
CA LEU A 34 2.78 -1.30 11.50
C LEU A 34 2.01 -0.52 10.44
N VAL A 35 0.90 -1.06 9.90
CA VAL A 35 0.05 -0.33 8.95
C VAL A 35 -0.64 0.84 9.65
N GLU A 36 -0.37 2.07 9.21
CA GLU A 36 -1.04 3.28 9.70
C GLU A 36 -2.27 3.65 8.88
N GLY A 37 -3.14 4.47 9.48
CA GLY A 37 -4.30 5.05 8.79
C GLY A 37 -5.44 4.07 8.55
N VAL A 38 -5.46 2.91 9.22
CA VAL A 38 -6.54 1.93 9.09
C VAL A 38 -7.85 2.53 9.62
N PRO A 39 -8.94 2.54 8.84
CA PRO A 39 -10.24 3.06 9.26
C PRO A 39 -10.75 2.41 10.54
N GLY A 40 -10.99 3.23 11.57
CA GLY A 40 -11.49 2.78 12.87
C GLY A 40 -12.99 2.43 12.88
N PRO A 41 -13.55 1.92 14.00
CA PRO A 41 -14.97 1.55 14.15
C PRO A 41 -16.00 2.56 13.66
N LYS A 42 -15.72 3.85 13.82
CA LYS A 42 -16.63 4.96 13.49
C LYS A 42 -16.28 5.69 12.19
N ASP A 43 -15.33 5.16 11.41
CA ASP A 43 -14.86 5.83 10.20
C ASP A 43 -15.96 5.83 9.12
N PRO A 44 -16.29 6.98 8.50
CA PRO A 44 -17.36 7.05 7.52
C PRO A 44 -17.12 6.21 6.25
N LEU A 45 -15.86 5.89 5.90
CA LEU A 45 -15.53 4.99 4.78
C LEU A 45 -16.18 3.62 4.95
N ARG A 46 -16.42 3.19 6.19
CA ARG A 46 -17.01 1.89 6.53
C ARG A 46 -18.52 1.86 6.29
N GLU A 47 -19.18 3.01 6.36
CA GLU A 47 -20.60 3.15 6.09
C GLU A 47 -20.91 3.27 4.59
N VAL A 48 -19.88 3.43 3.76
CA VAL A 48 -20.03 3.36 2.30
C VAL A 48 -20.53 1.98 1.92
N ARG A 49 -21.80 1.87 1.49
CA ARG A 49 -22.48 0.61 1.11
C ARG A 49 -21.63 -0.32 0.25
N ARG A 50 -20.81 0.24 -0.65
CA ARG A 50 -19.93 -0.51 -1.56
C ARG A 50 -18.78 -1.23 -0.84
N PHE A 51 -18.23 -0.66 0.23
CA PHE A 51 -17.09 -1.21 0.98
C PHE A 51 -17.49 -1.82 2.32
N ARG A 52 -18.69 -1.51 2.82
CA ARG A 52 -19.23 -1.97 4.11
C ARG A 52 -19.10 -3.48 4.32
N ALA A 53 -19.38 -4.29 3.31
CA ALA A 53 -19.26 -5.74 3.40
C ALA A 53 -17.80 -6.18 3.61
N GLY A 54 -16.85 -5.60 2.85
CA GLY A 54 -15.43 -5.91 2.96
C GLY A 54 -14.84 -5.50 4.32
N PHE A 55 -15.21 -4.33 4.85
CA PHE A 55 -14.80 -3.92 6.20
C PHE A 55 -15.37 -4.84 7.29
N ARG A 56 -16.64 -5.25 7.18
CA ARG A 56 -17.23 -6.23 8.11
C ARG A 56 -16.57 -7.60 8.00
N ALA A 57 -16.20 -8.03 6.79
CA ALA A 57 -15.49 -9.28 6.58
C ALA A 57 -14.11 -9.23 7.26
N MET A 58 -13.38 -8.12 7.12
CA MET A 58 -12.10 -7.88 7.80
C MET A 58 -12.22 -7.99 9.33
N GLU A 59 -13.21 -7.34 9.94
CA GLU A 59 -13.42 -7.43 11.39
C GLU A 59 -13.73 -8.85 11.87
N ARG A 60 -14.61 -9.56 11.17
CA ARG A 60 -14.98 -10.95 11.52
C ARG A 60 -13.85 -11.94 11.28
N ALA A 61 -12.92 -11.61 10.39
CA ALA A 61 -11.78 -12.45 10.11
C ALA A 61 -10.80 -12.46 11.31
N GLY A 62 -10.68 -11.35 12.04
CA GLY A 62 -9.76 -11.26 13.18
C GLY A 62 -8.31 -11.54 12.74
N ALA A 63 -7.73 -12.65 13.21
CA ALA A 63 -6.40 -13.13 12.84
C ALA A 63 -6.40 -14.30 11.83
N ASP A 64 -7.58 -14.71 11.32
CA ASP A 64 -7.70 -15.81 10.35
C ASP A 64 -7.24 -15.35 8.95
N ALA A 65 -6.12 -15.93 8.49
CA ALA A 65 -5.48 -15.56 7.24
C ALA A 65 -6.37 -15.83 6.00
N GLU A 66 -7.11 -16.94 5.96
CA GLU A 66 -7.96 -17.26 4.81
C GLU A 66 -9.15 -16.32 4.71
N ARG A 67 -9.75 -15.98 5.86
CA ARG A 67 -10.83 -14.99 5.93
C ARG A 67 -10.34 -13.60 5.59
N LEU A 68 -9.12 -13.22 5.99
CA LEU A 68 -8.50 -11.94 5.61
C LEU A 68 -8.19 -11.89 4.12
N ALA A 69 -7.70 -12.97 3.53
CA ALA A 69 -7.50 -13.06 2.09
C ALA A 69 -8.83 -12.93 1.32
N LYS A 70 -9.92 -13.50 1.85
CA LYS A 70 -11.27 -13.31 1.30
C LYS A 70 -11.72 -11.85 1.41
N ALA A 71 -11.56 -11.22 2.58
CA ALA A 71 -11.90 -9.81 2.78
C ALA A 71 -11.09 -8.90 1.84
N HIS A 72 -9.81 -9.19 1.64
CA HIS A 72 -8.95 -8.49 0.67
C HIS A 72 -9.53 -8.56 -0.75
N ARG A 73 -9.91 -9.76 -1.21
CA ARG A 73 -10.54 -9.95 -2.54
C ARG A 73 -11.84 -9.18 -2.68
N GLU A 74 -12.68 -9.15 -1.65
CA GLU A 74 -13.95 -8.41 -1.65
C GLU A 74 -13.74 -6.90 -1.73
N LEU A 75 -12.84 -6.33 -0.91
CA LEU A 75 -12.47 -4.91 -0.97
C LEU A 75 -11.89 -4.53 -2.33
N ARG A 76 -10.97 -5.35 -2.86
CA ARG A 76 -10.37 -5.14 -4.17
C ARG A 76 -11.41 -5.19 -5.29
N ALA A 77 -12.33 -6.15 -5.26
CA ALA A 77 -13.40 -6.24 -6.24
C ALA A 77 -14.34 -5.02 -6.21
N ALA A 78 -14.67 -4.52 -5.02
CA ALA A 78 -15.46 -3.30 -4.84
C ALA A 78 -14.75 -2.07 -5.40
N LEU A 79 -13.43 -1.94 -5.17
CA LEU A 79 -12.61 -0.87 -5.73
C LEU A 79 -12.53 -0.95 -7.26
N VAL A 80 -12.23 -2.12 -7.83
CA VAL A 80 -12.14 -2.32 -9.28
C VAL A 80 -13.45 -1.92 -9.98
N ARG A 81 -14.60 -2.32 -9.43
CA ARG A 81 -15.91 -1.91 -9.97
C ARG A 81 -16.11 -0.40 -9.93
N LEU A 82 -15.73 0.24 -8.82
CA LEU A 82 -15.83 1.70 -8.70
C LEU A 82 -14.92 2.42 -9.69
N LEU A 83 -13.68 1.97 -9.86
CA LEU A 83 -12.74 2.56 -10.82
C LEU A 83 -13.24 2.40 -12.25
N ALA A 84 -13.75 1.22 -12.63
CA ALA A 84 -14.34 0.98 -13.95
C ALA A 84 -15.59 1.85 -14.21
N GLU A 85 -16.38 2.17 -13.19
CA GLU A 85 -17.47 3.14 -13.31
C GLU A 85 -16.95 4.55 -13.60
N GLY A 86 -15.89 4.98 -12.90
CA GLY A 86 -15.22 6.25 -13.17
C GLY A 86 -14.66 6.29 -14.59
N GLU A 87 -13.90 5.27 -14.97
CA GLU A 87 -13.33 5.13 -16.31
C GLU A 87 -14.38 5.29 -17.41
N LYS A 88 -15.54 4.61 -17.30
CA LYS A 88 -16.66 4.76 -18.26
C LYS A 88 -17.22 6.17 -18.34
N LEU A 89 -17.22 6.92 -17.24
CA LEU A 89 -17.71 8.30 -17.21
C LEU A 89 -16.72 9.28 -17.85
N PHE A 90 -15.41 9.00 -17.77
CA PHE A 90 -14.35 9.93 -18.18
C PHE A 90 -13.59 9.56 -19.47
N GLN A 91 -13.61 8.32 -19.96
CA GLN A 91 -12.93 7.91 -21.21
C GLN A 91 -13.75 8.10 -22.50
N GLY A 92 -15.00 8.58 -22.41
CA GLY A 92 -15.91 8.67 -23.55
C GLY A 92 -15.72 9.86 -24.51
N GLY A 93 -14.49 10.20 -24.91
CA GLY A 93 -14.22 11.38 -25.76
C GLY A 93 -12.99 11.36 -26.68
N ALA A 94 -12.18 10.30 -26.71
CA ALA A 94 -10.92 10.30 -27.47
C ALA A 94 -11.03 9.84 -28.95
N GLY A 95 -12.22 9.55 -29.47
CA GLY A 95 -12.37 8.85 -30.76
C GLY A 95 -13.44 9.32 -31.74
N SER A 96 -14.15 10.43 -31.49
CA SER A 96 -15.16 10.92 -32.45
C SER A 96 -14.84 12.35 -32.87
N GLY A 97 -14.43 12.54 -34.12
CA GLY A 97 -14.15 13.84 -34.77
C GLY A 97 -15.38 14.76 -34.92
N GLU A 98 -16.23 14.86 -33.91
CA GLU A 98 -17.32 15.83 -33.85
C GLU A 98 -16.80 17.16 -33.29
N ARG A 99 -17.09 18.26 -34.01
CA ARG A 99 -16.68 19.65 -33.67
C ARG A 99 -17.18 20.17 -32.32
N ARG A 100 -18.05 19.43 -31.61
CA ARG A 100 -18.35 19.64 -30.20
C ARG A 100 -18.61 18.29 -29.53
N PRO A 101 -17.84 17.90 -28.53
CA PRO A 101 -17.99 16.58 -27.94
C PRO A 101 -19.25 16.52 -27.04
N ARG A 102 -20.16 15.60 -27.36
CA ARG A 102 -21.49 15.36 -26.74
C ARG A 102 -21.50 14.95 -25.24
N TRP A 103 -20.41 15.14 -24.49
CA TRP A 103 -20.36 14.83 -23.06
C TRP A 103 -21.01 15.90 -22.16
N GLN A 104 -21.51 17.00 -22.72
CA GLN A 104 -21.66 18.24 -21.97
C GLN A 104 -22.80 18.34 -20.95
N ASP A 105 -23.89 17.57 -20.99
CA ASP A 105 -24.97 17.76 -20.00
C ASP A 105 -25.27 16.54 -19.12
N ALA A 106 -25.73 15.42 -19.69
CA ALA A 106 -26.09 14.24 -18.89
C ALA A 106 -24.86 13.47 -18.37
N LYS A 107 -23.78 13.39 -19.17
CA LYS A 107 -22.50 12.82 -18.73
C LYS A 107 -21.82 13.74 -17.72
N THR A 108 -21.85 15.06 -17.90
CA THR A 108 -21.38 16.03 -16.89
C THR A 108 -22.11 15.92 -15.56
N LYS A 109 -23.45 15.81 -15.56
CA LYS A 109 -24.21 15.64 -14.31
C LYS A 109 -23.88 14.33 -13.60
N LYS A 110 -23.80 13.21 -14.34
CA LYS A 110 -23.43 11.90 -13.78
C LYS A 110 -21.98 11.88 -13.29
N ALA A 111 -21.04 12.45 -14.05
CA ALA A 111 -19.64 12.58 -13.68
C ALA A 111 -19.46 13.46 -12.44
N ARG A 112 -20.15 14.61 -12.38
CA ARG A 112 -20.15 15.49 -11.20
C ARG A 112 -20.71 14.78 -9.97
N ALA A 113 -21.85 14.09 -10.10
CA ALA A 113 -22.43 13.33 -9.00
C ALA A 113 -21.50 12.18 -8.54
N TRP A 114 -20.80 11.54 -9.48
CA TRP A 114 -19.81 10.51 -9.19
C TRP A 114 -18.61 11.09 -8.44
N LEU A 115 -18.04 12.21 -8.91
CA LEU A 115 -16.94 12.91 -8.24
C LEU A 115 -17.33 13.35 -6.83
N GLN A 116 -18.48 14.00 -6.69
CA GLN A 116 -18.99 14.44 -5.38
C GLN A 116 -19.17 13.28 -4.39
N ARG A 117 -19.58 12.10 -4.89
CA ARG A 117 -19.82 10.95 -4.03
C ARG A 117 -18.55 10.19 -3.67
N TRP A 118 -17.60 10.09 -4.59
CA TRP A 118 -16.52 9.12 -4.49
C TRP A 118 -15.13 9.73 -4.37
N VAL A 119 -14.96 11.02 -4.68
CA VAL A 119 -13.66 11.69 -4.77
C VAL A 119 -13.63 12.99 -3.95
N MET A 120 -14.67 13.81 -4.05
CA MET A 120 -14.73 15.14 -3.44
C MET A 120 -15.45 15.06 -2.10
N GLY A 121 -14.77 14.52 -1.10
CA GLY A 121 -15.25 14.51 0.28
C GLY A 121 -14.15 14.07 1.26
N PRO A 122 -14.19 14.53 2.52
CA PRO A 122 -13.18 14.15 3.53
C PRO A 122 -13.17 12.65 3.82
N SER A 123 -14.26 11.95 3.51
CA SER A 123 -14.38 10.48 3.63
C SER A 123 -14.63 9.81 2.30
N ALA A 124 -14.19 10.44 1.21
CA ALA A 124 -14.24 9.85 -0.11
C ALA A 124 -13.34 8.60 -0.16
N PRO A 125 -13.84 7.47 -0.70
CA PRO A 125 -13.02 6.27 -0.83
C PRO A 125 -11.94 6.39 -1.91
N LEU A 126 -12.04 7.37 -2.81
CA LEU A 126 -11.04 7.66 -3.82
C LEU A 126 -10.52 9.10 -3.67
N ARG A 127 -9.37 9.35 -4.29
CA ARG A 127 -8.81 10.68 -4.54
C ARG A 127 -8.29 10.77 -5.98
N ILE A 128 -7.90 11.98 -6.37
CA ILE A 128 -7.20 12.22 -7.64
C ILE A 128 -5.70 12.06 -7.37
N GLY A 129 -5.09 11.09 -8.03
CA GLY A 129 -3.65 10.90 -8.11
C GLY A 129 -3.08 11.43 -9.42
N GLU A 130 -1.77 11.23 -9.62
CA GLU A 130 -1.04 11.71 -10.81
C GLU A 130 -1.58 11.13 -12.12
N VAL A 131 -1.96 9.85 -12.10
CA VAL A 131 -2.36 9.08 -13.30
C VAL A 131 -3.85 8.75 -13.36
N GLY A 132 -4.65 9.29 -12.44
CA GLY A 132 -6.10 9.06 -12.40
C GLY A 132 -6.65 8.90 -10.99
N PHE A 133 -7.74 8.13 -10.85
CA PHE A 133 -8.35 7.88 -9.55
C PHE A 133 -7.63 6.76 -8.80
N GLU A 134 -7.36 6.99 -7.53
CA GLU A 134 -6.67 6.03 -6.65
C GLU A 134 -7.38 5.92 -5.29
N PRO A 135 -7.19 4.84 -4.52
CA PRO A 135 -7.79 4.73 -3.19
C PRO A 135 -7.33 5.87 -2.28
N SER A 136 -8.23 6.37 -1.43
CA SER A 136 -7.85 7.27 -0.35
C SER A 136 -6.90 6.58 0.64
N PRO A 137 -6.10 7.33 1.42
CA PRO A 137 -5.11 6.77 2.35
C PRO A 137 -5.71 5.69 3.28
N GLY A 138 -6.89 5.95 3.85
CA GLY A 138 -7.58 4.98 4.71
C GLY A 138 -8.02 3.70 3.99
N LEU A 139 -8.54 3.81 2.76
CA LEU A 139 -8.89 2.62 1.97
C LEU A 139 -7.63 1.85 1.55
N ARG A 140 -6.54 2.54 1.20
CA ARG A 140 -5.25 1.93 0.87
C ARG A 140 -4.68 1.17 2.07
N ALA A 141 -4.67 1.77 3.25
CA ALA A 141 -4.25 1.14 4.50
C ALA A 141 -5.04 -0.14 4.78
N ALA A 142 -6.37 -0.11 4.62
CA ALA A 142 -7.21 -1.31 4.79
C ALA A 142 -6.88 -2.42 3.77
N LEU A 143 -6.65 -2.07 2.51
CA LEU A 143 -6.24 -3.01 1.47
C LEU A 143 -4.86 -3.62 1.77
N MET A 144 -3.92 -2.81 2.25
CA MET A 144 -2.59 -3.25 2.66
C MET A 144 -2.64 -4.17 3.87
N LEU A 145 -3.41 -3.82 4.91
CA LEU A 145 -3.58 -4.65 6.10
C LEU A 145 -4.13 -6.04 5.76
N THR A 146 -5.20 -6.07 4.96
CA THR A 146 -5.83 -7.34 4.56
C THR A 146 -4.94 -8.19 3.65
N ALA A 147 -4.15 -7.57 2.76
CA ALA A 147 -3.14 -8.26 1.96
C ALA A 147 -2.01 -8.84 2.82
N CYS A 148 -1.43 -8.01 3.68
CA CYS A 148 -0.32 -8.37 4.56
C CYS A 148 -0.71 -9.55 5.47
N ARG A 149 -1.83 -9.45 6.20
CA ARG A 149 -2.30 -10.52 7.08
C ARG A 149 -2.89 -11.72 6.33
N GLY A 150 -3.36 -11.51 5.11
CA GLY A 150 -3.81 -12.57 4.20
C GLY A 150 -2.67 -13.35 3.54
N ARG A 151 -1.41 -13.12 3.93
CA ARG A 151 -0.20 -13.72 3.35
C ARG A 151 -0.02 -13.43 1.86
N ASP A 152 -0.43 -12.24 1.43
CA ASP A 152 -0.15 -11.68 0.08
C ASP A 152 0.73 -10.42 0.22
N PRO A 153 2.01 -10.58 0.60
CA PRO A 153 2.93 -9.45 0.78
C PRO A 153 3.15 -8.69 -0.53
N GLU A 154 3.11 -9.37 -1.68
CA GLU A 154 3.25 -8.73 -2.99
C GLU A 154 2.10 -7.77 -3.30
N ALA A 155 0.86 -8.09 -2.91
CA ALA A 155 -0.23 -7.13 -3.02
C ALA A 155 -0.04 -5.92 -2.11
N ALA A 156 0.45 -6.11 -0.88
CA ALA A 156 0.75 -5.00 0.03
C ALA A 156 1.89 -4.12 -0.51
N ILE A 157 2.97 -4.72 -1.02
CA ILE A 157 4.09 -4.01 -1.66
C ILE A 157 3.61 -3.17 -2.84
N ARG A 158 2.79 -3.74 -3.75
CA ARG A 158 2.24 -3.00 -4.89
C ARG A 158 1.37 -1.81 -4.47
N LEU A 159 0.59 -1.95 -3.39
CA LEU A 159 -0.25 -0.88 -2.87
C LEU A 159 0.58 0.27 -2.28
N GLY A 160 1.65 -0.06 -1.54
CA GLY A 160 2.57 0.93 -0.96
C GLY A 160 3.46 1.62 -1.99
N ARG A 161 3.98 0.90 -3.01
CA ARG A 161 4.76 1.52 -4.11
C ARG A 161 3.95 2.53 -4.94
N ARG A 162 2.64 2.31 -5.04
CA ARG A 162 1.72 3.22 -5.73
C ARG A 162 1.22 4.33 -4.83
N ALA A 163 1.67 4.40 -3.57
CA ALA A 163 1.25 5.45 -2.66
C ALA A 163 1.95 6.76 -3.04
N ARG A 164 1.20 7.86 -3.02
CA ARG A 164 1.59 9.17 -3.53
C ARG A 164 1.08 10.25 -2.59
N GLY A 165 1.86 11.30 -2.38
CA GLY A 165 1.53 12.39 -1.46
C GLY A 165 2.05 12.18 -0.04
N ASP A 166 2.13 13.29 0.67
CA ASP A 166 2.83 13.45 1.96
C ASP A 166 2.21 12.59 3.09
N ASP A 167 0.90 12.33 3.02
CA ASP A 167 0.16 11.55 4.01
C ASP A 167 0.24 10.02 3.81
N GLU A 168 0.91 9.58 2.74
CA GLU A 168 1.08 8.16 2.41
C GLU A 168 2.54 7.66 2.59
N GLY A 169 3.41 8.44 3.24
CA GLY A 169 4.77 8.03 3.59
C GLY A 169 4.81 6.70 4.35
N SER A 170 3.89 6.50 5.31
CA SER A 170 3.80 5.24 6.06
C SER A 170 3.43 4.02 5.20
N ALA A 171 2.67 4.20 4.11
CA ALA A 171 2.34 3.12 3.17
C ALA A 171 3.55 2.73 2.31
N ARG A 172 4.31 3.72 1.81
CA ARG A 172 5.58 3.50 1.10
C ARG A 172 6.61 2.82 2.01
N ALA A 173 6.75 3.30 3.24
CA ALA A 173 7.68 2.77 4.22
C ALA A 173 7.33 1.33 4.62
N LEU A 174 6.05 0.99 4.78
CA LEU A 174 5.64 -0.38 5.00
C LEU A 174 5.95 -1.28 3.79
N ALA A 175 5.81 -0.80 2.55
CA ALA A 175 6.22 -1.58 1.39
C ALA A 175 7.74 -1.82 1.34
N ALA A 176 8.56 -0.82 1.69
CA ALA A 176 10.01 -0.97 1.81
C ALA A 176 10.37 -2.00 2.89
N LEU A 177 9.67 -1.95 4.02
CA LEU A 177 9.79 -2.92 5.10
C LEU A 177 9.47 -4.35 4.65
N LEU A 178 8.38 -4.54 3.90
CA LEU A 178 8.01 -5.85 3.35
C LEU A 178 9.02 -6.35 2.31
N LEU A 179 9.62 -5.46 1.52
CA LEU A 179 10.71 -5.80 0.61
C LEU A 179 11.94 -6.32 1.37
N LEU A 180 12.33 -5.66 2.47
CA LEU A 180 13.40 -6.16 3.36
C LEU A 180 13.09 -7.54 3.92
N THR A 181 11.84 -7.80 4.36
CA THR A 181 11.46 -9.15 4.83
C THR A 181 11.53 -10.22 3.76
N ALA A 182 11.47 -9.83 2.50
CA ALA A 182 11.58 -10.72 1.35
C ALA A 182 13.01 -10.82 0.79
N GLY A 183 14.01 -10.18 1.43
CA GLY A 183 15.40 -10.12 0.94
C GLY A 183 15.60 -9.19 -0.27
N ARG A 184 14.64 -8.31 -0.56
CA ARG A 184 14.66 -7.42 -1.74
C ARG A 184 15.24 -6.05 -1.38
N ASP A 185 16.47 -6.05 -0.88
CA ASP A 185 17.12 -4.86 -0.27
C ASP A 185 17.31 -3.71 -1.26
N ALA A 186 17.65 -4.01 -2.51
CA ALA A 186 17.81 -2.99 -3.55
C ALA A 186 16.50 -2.22 -3.80
N GLU A 187 15.38 -2.94 -3.91
CA GLU A 187 14.07 -2.32 -4.11
C GLU A 187 13.58 -1.59 -2.86
N ALA A 188 13.91 -2.10 -1.67
CA ALA A 188 13.62 -1.41 -0.42
C ALA A 188 14.39 -0.08 -0.34
N ARG A 189 15.65 -0.05 -0.81
CA ARG A 189 16.47 1.17 -0.86
C ARG A 189 15.94 2.20 -1.84
N GLU A 190 15.62 1.78 -3.07
CA GLU A 190 14.98 2.66 -4.06
C GLU A 190 13.73 3.34 -3.49
N LEU A 191 12.87 2.55 -2.84
CA LEU A 191 11.64 3.08 -2.24
C LEU A 191 11.92 3.95 -1.00
N SER A 192 13.00 3.68 -0.26
CA SER A 192 13.39 4.44 0.92
C SER A 192 13.99 5.80 0.59
N ASP A 193 14.73 5.92 -0.50
CA ASP A 193 15.32 7.19 -0.92
C ASP A 193 14.23 8.20 -1.32
N GLU A 194 13.08 7.71 -1.82
CA GLU A 194 11.88 8.50 -2.12
C GLU A 194 11.04 8.88 -0.89
N LEU A 195 11.30 8.30 0.29
CA LEU A 195 10.51 8.54 1.51
C LEU A 195 10.95 9.81 2.26
N GLY A 196 12.24 10.16 2.18
CA GLY A 196 12.82 11.16 3.08
C GLY A 196 12.52 10.83 4.55
N ASP A 197 11.92 11.79 5.26
CA ASP A 197 11.48 11.67 6.66
C ASP A 197 9.97 11.41 6.81
N GLU A 198 9.26 11.00 5.76
CA GLU A 198 7.80 10.89 5.75
C GLU A 198 7.29 9.61 6.43
N GLY A 199 6.38 9.78 7.41
CA GLY A 199 5.80 8.67 8.16
C GLY A 199 6.66 8.16 9.31
N PHE A 200 6.07 7.32 10.17
CA PHE A 200 6.76 6.80 11.36
C PHE A 200 7.79 5.70 11.02
N LEU A 201 7.56 4.96 9.93
CA LEU A 201 8.40 3.83 9.51
C LEU A 201 9.61 4.22 8.68
N ALA A 202 9.63 5.40 8.05
CA ALA A 202 10.74 5.79 7.18
C ALA A 202 12.09 5.78 7.93
N PRO A 203 12.23 6.37 9.14
CA PRO A 203 13.47 6.27 9.91
C PRO A 203 13.82 4.83 10.28
N TYR A 204 12.82 3.97 10.45
CA TYR A 204 13.04 2.57 10.80
C TYR A 204 13.62 1.78 9.61
N VAL A 205 13.04 1.94 8.42
CA VAL A 205 13.56 1.37 7.17
C VAL A 205 14.98 1.89 6.89
N GLY A 206 15.20 3.20 7.05
CA GLY A 206 16.52 3.81 6.87
C GLY A 206 17.57 3.28 7.84
N ALA A 207 17.20 2.98 9.09
CA ALA A 207 18.13 2.37 10.06
C ALA A 207 18.61 1.00 9.59
N TRP A 208 17.72 0.16 9.07
CA TRP A 208 18.06 -1.16 8.52
C TRP A 208 18.98 -1.09 7.30
N LEU A 209 18.69 -0.16 6.40
CA LEU A 209 19.46 0.03 5.17
C LEU A 209 20.81 0.74 5.41
N SER A 210 21.02 1.36 6.57
CA SER A 210 22.23 2.14 6.85
C SER A 210 23.39 1.23 7.26
N GLU A 211 24.51 1.31 6.54
CA GLU A 211 25.76 0.64 6.91
C GLU A 211 26.53 1.38 8.02
N ASP A 212 26.22 2.65 8.26
CA ASP A 212 26.85 3.50 9.27
C ASP A 212 26.19 3.29 10.65
N PRO A 213 26.94 2.84 11.68
CA PRO A 213 26.41 2.60 13.02
C PRO A 213 25.87 3.84 13.74
N GLU A 214 26.42 5.03 13.49
CA GLU A 214 25.94 6.28 14.09
C GLU A 214 24.63 6.72 13.45
N VAL A 215 24.55 6.66 12.12
CA VAL A 215 23.33 6.97 11.36
C VAL A 215 22.22 5.99 11.74
N ARG A 216 22.52 4.68 11.80
CA ARG A 216 21.59 3.64 12.24
C ARG A 216 21.04 3.93 13.64
N ARG A 217 21.89 4.22 14.62
CA ARG A 217 21.47 4.56 16.00
C ARG A 217 20.58 5.80 16.03
N ARG A 218 20.94 6.86 15.31
CA ARG A 218 20.15 8.09 15.22
C ARG A 218 18.76 7.83 14.62
N LEU A 219 18.70 7.10 13.51
CA LEU A 219 17.46 6.76 12.82
C LEU A 219 16.57 5.84 13.67
N ALA A 220 17.14 4.83 14.32
CA ALA A 220 16.41 3.96 15.25
C ALA A 220 15.84 4.75 16.44
N ALA A 221 16.59 5.68 17.00
CA ALA A 221 16.10 6.58 18.05
C ALA A 221 14.94 7.48 17.55
N THR A 222 15.03 7.98 16.32
CA THR A 222 13.94 8.74 15.70
C THR A 222 12.70 7.88 15.48
N ALA A 223 12.84 6.65 14.97
CA ALA A 223 11.73 5.71 14.82
C ALA A 223 11.02 5.46 16.16
N ARG A 224 11.78 5.18 17.23
CA ARG A 224 11.24 4.97 18.59
C ARG A 224 10.43 6.18 19.08
N ARG A 225 10.86 7.41 18.78
CA ARG A 225 10.14 8.65 19.16
C ARG A 225 8.85 8.90 18.37
N ARG A 226 8.70 8.30 17.17
CA ARG A 226 7.57 8.53 16.26
C ARG A 226 6.45 7.50 16.37
N VAL A 227 6.62 6.49 17.23
CA VAL A 227 5.57 5.52 17.55
C VAL A 227 4.36 6.24 18.14
N THR A 228 3.15 5.94 17.64
CA THR A 228 1.91 6.59 18.09
C THR A 228 0.93 5.64 18.78
N THR A 229 1.14 4.32 18.69
CA THR A 229 0.25 3.31 19.28
C THR A 229 1.02 2.24 20.06
N PRO A 230 0.41 1.59 21.08
CA PRO A 230 1.06 0.50 21.82
C PRO A 230 1.52 -0.66 20.93
N ALA A 231 0.73 -1.02 19.90
CA ALA A 231 1.08 -2.08 18.96
C ALA A 231 2.33 -1.73 18.14
N GLN A 232 2.47 -0.46 17.72
CA GLN A 232 3.67 0.02 17.07
C GLN A 232 4.86 0.06 18.04
N GLU A 233 4.64 0.40 19.32
CA GLU A 233 5.69 0.42 20.35
C GLU A 233 6.28 -0.96 20.58
N ASP A 234 5.41 -1.97 20.68
CA ASP A 234 5.81 -3.36 20.89
C ASP A 234 6.54 -3.91 19.66
N ALA A 235 6.04 -3.62 18.46
CA ALA A 235 6.70 -4.00 17.22
C ALA A 235 8.09 -3.33 17.08
N VAL A 236 8.19 -2.01 17.34
CA VAL A 236 9.47 -1.29 17.28
C VAL A 236 10.43 -1.79 18.38
N ARG A 237 9.97 -2.06 19.60
CA ARG A 237 10.80 -2.62 20.68
C ARG A 237 11.32 -4.02 20.38
N ALA A 238 10.48 -4.90 19.85
CA ALA A 238 10.90 -6.25 19.45
C ALA A 238 12.04 -6.17 18.42
N GLN A 239 11.87 -5.28 17.46
CA GLN A 239 12.84 -5.10 16.39
C GLN A 239 14.13 -4.40 16.81
N ALA A 240 14.04 -3.38 17.67
CA ALA A 240 15.23 -2.65 18.07
C ALA A 240 16.17 -3.54 18.91
N ARG A 241 15.60 -4.44 19.74
CA ARG A 241 16.37 -5.49 20.42
C ARG A 241 17.10 -6.41 19.45
N HIS A 242 16.50 -6.70 18.30
CA HIS A 242 17.15 -7.52 17.28
C HIS A 242 18.29 -6.77 16.59
N LEU A 243 18.06 -5.53 16.15
CA LEU A 243 19.08 -4.66 15.56
C LEU A 243 20.31 -4.51 16.47
N ASP A 244 20.09 -4.31 17.77
CA ASP A 244 21.15 -4.21 18.78
C ASP A 244 21.91 -5.54 18.98
N ALA A 245 21.31 -6.69 18.65
CA ALA A 245 21.93 -8.02 18.79
C ALA A 245 22.70 -8.49 17.54
N VAL A 246 22.34 -8.01 16.34
CA VAL A 246 22.99 -8.38 15.07
C VAL A 246 23.98 -7.33 14.56
N THR A 247 24.08 -6.20 15.25
CA THR A 247 25.06 -5.14 14.95
C THR A 247 26.08 -5.08 16.09
N PRO A 248 27.34 -5.52 15.88
CA PRO A 248 28.39 -5.37 16.89
C PRO A 248 28.77 -3.91 17.15
#